data_AF-A0A1M2W1C5-F1
#
_entry.id   AF-A0A1M2W1C5-F1
#
_cell.length_a   1.000
_cell.length_b   1.000
_cell.length_c   1.000
_cell.angle_alpha   90.00
_cell.angle_beta   90.00
_cell.angle_gamma   90.00
#
_symmetry.space_group_name_H-M   'P 1'
#
loop_
_entity.id
_entity.type
_entity.pdbx_description
1 polymer ?
#
loop_
_entity_poly.entity_id
_entity_poly.type
_entity_poly.pdbx_seq_one_letter_code
_entity_poly.pdbx_strand_id
1 'polypeptide(L)'
;QYDYLLSYSDIRGHEEQDVLTLRDDSAAPGRDLQKDFDLWVQEVERNPHVLIIGAGQTGVQVAARFKAMQIPTLVIERHARVGDVWRKRYPALALHTIKRRNTLLYQSFPANWPEFTPRDKIANWLEHYVSIQDLVVWTSSELQPNPIYDTATGTWDVTIRRQGKEVKLRPAHIILASGTLGKLYIPDVPGRDGFPGRVVHSEGYNGAAEFAGKRVVVVGGGNSSIDICHDLVLQGAQEVTMIQRSPTCVSGRDVGAANSRMYWKEEWPMEVADFRAASLPFGLQRKWAIAYQDKAWAAEKPLHDKLRKGGLQLNMGPEGQGLYILTLE
;
A
#
# COMPACT_ATOMS: atom_id res chain seq x y z
N GLN A 1 26.95 8.35 7.31
CA GLN A 1 26.06 7.60 8.23
C GLN A 1 24.64 7.87 7.75
N TYR A 2 23.91 6.84 7.35
CA TYR A 2 22.47 6.97 7.12
C TYR A 2 21.81 6.62 8.45
N ASP A 3 21.37 7.64 9.18
CA ASP A 3 20.59 7.43 10.40
C ASP A 3 19.20 6.98 9.99
N TYR A 4 18.92 5.69 10.15
CA TYR A 4 17.59 5.16 9.99
C TYR A 4 16.81 5.47 11.28
N LEU A 5 15.85 6.38 11.18
CA LEU A 5 14.94 6.68 12.28
C LEU A 5 13.96 5.50 12.44
N LEU A 6 14.31 4.53 13.30
CA LEU A 6 13.55 3.27 13.46
C LEU A 6 12.36 3.40 14.41
N SER A 7 12.28 4.47 15.21
CA SER A 7 11.11 4.81 16.03
C SER A 7 11.09 6.30 16.36
N TYR A 8 9.92 6.94 16.22
CA TYR A 8 9.66 8.35 16.53
C TYR A 8 9.28 8.55 18.02
N SER A 9 9.80 7.75 18.93
CA SER A 9 9.63 8.04 20.36
C SER A 9 10.59 9.17 20.74
N ASP A 10 10.02 10.35 20.99
CA ASP A 10 10.60 11.54 21.62
C ASP A 10 11.58 12.37 20.80
N ILE A 11 11.12 12.97 19.69
CA ILE A 11 11.71 14.24 19.26
C ILE A 11 11.18 15.33 20.22
N ARG A 12 11.98 15.65 21.25
CA ARG A 12 11.65 16.71 22.20
C ARG A 12 11.42 18.05 21.48
N GLY A 13 10.27 18.67 21.70
CA GLY A 13 9.85 19.92 21.05
C GLY A 13 9.12 19.72 19.70
N HIS A 14 8.91 18.48 19.28
CA HIS A 14 8.16 18.11 18.08
C HIS A 14 7.20 16.94 18.35
N GLU A 15 6.65 16.91 19.56
CA GLU A 15 5.63 15.95 19.98
C GLU A 15 4.30 16.17 19.25
N GLU A 16 3.46 15.14 19.25
CA GLU A 16 2.04 15.32 18.92
C GLU A 16 1.41 16.22 19.98
N GLN A 17 0.50 17.10 19.56
CA GLN A 17 -0.19 17.94 20.52
C GLN A 17 -1.28 17.14 21.24
N ASP A 18 -1.29 17.22 22.57
CA ASP A 18 -2.31 16.61 23.43
C ASP A 18 -3.72 17.18 23.20
N VAL A 19 -3.79 18.38 22.61
CA VAL A 19 -5.02 19.08 22.24
C VAL A 19 -4.93 19.43 20.77
N LEU A 20 -5.73 18.76 19.94
CA LEU A 20 -5.93 19.19 18.58
C LEU A 20 -6.85 20.40 18.62
N THR A 21 -6.31 21.59 18.34
CA THR A 21 -7.08 22.85 18.31
C THR A 21 -8.38 22.73 17.51
N LEU A 22 -8.41 21.92 16.44
CA LEU A 22 -9.61 21.71 15.60
C LEU A 22 -10.56 20.59 16.09
N ARG A 23 -10.24 19.85 17.16
CA ARG A 23 -11.08 18.75 17.67
C ARG A 23 -11.48 18.90 19.13
N ASP A 24 -10.57 19.31 20.00
CA ASP A 24 -10.71 19.08 21.44
C ASP A 24 -11.28 20.30 22.20
N ASP A 25 -11.20 21.50 21.61
CA ASP A 25 -11.82 22.72 22.17
C ASP A 25 -13.04 23.17 21.33
N SER A 26 -14.00 22.26 21.19
CA SER A 26 -15.17 22.40 20.31
C SER A 26 -16.32 23.23 20.89
N ALA A 27 -16.27 23.59 22.18
CA ALA A 27 -17.39 24.18 22.91
C ALA A 27 -17.18 25.66 23.32
N ALA A 28 -16.12 26.33 22.84
CA ALA A 28 -15.89 27.74 23.12
C ALA A 28 -17.01 28.62 22.50
N PRO A 29 -17.73 29.45 23.28
CA PRO A 29 -18.78 30.32 22.76
C PRO A 29 -18.28 31.23 21.63
N GLY A 30 -18.97 31.21 20.49
CA GLY A 30 -18.63 32.03 19.32
C GLY A 30 -17.57 31.44 18.38
N ARG A 31 -17.04 30.25 18.67
CA ARG A 31 -16.12 29.53 17.80
C ARG A 31 -16.87 28.79 16.68
N ASP A 32 -16.34 28.86 15.46
CA ASP A 32 -16.83 28.14 14.29
C ASP A 32 -15.73 27.20 13.79
N LEU A 33 -15.87 25.91 14.13
CA LEU A 33 -14.89 24.88 13.77
C LEU A 33 -14.77 24.68 12.26
N GLN A 34 -15.86 24.87 11.51
CA GLN A 34 -15.81 24.75 10.06
C GLN A 34 -14.98 25.88 9.47
N LYS A 35 -15.19 27.11 9.96
CA LYS A 35 -14.37 28.25 9.56
C LYS A 35 -12.89 28.08 9.91
N ASP A 36 -12.58 27.57 11.10
CA ASP A 36 -11.20 27.30 11.51
C ASP A 36 -10.55 26.25 10.60
N PHE A 37 -11.30 25.20 10.24
CA PHE A 37 -10.83 24.20 9.29
C PHE A 37 -10.62 24.79 7.88
N ASP A 38 -11.53 25.63 7.39
CA ASP A 38 -11.39 26.28 6.09
C ASP A 38 -10.16 27.20 6.04
N LEU A 39 -9.86 27.92 7.12
CA LEU A 39 -8.64 28.71 7.25
C LEU A 39 -7.38 27.83 7.23
N TRP A 40 -7.41 26.68 7.91
CA TRP A 40 -6.33 25.71 7.85
C TRP A 40 -6.11 25.17 6.43
N VAL A 41 -7.19 24.81 5.72
CA VAL A 41 -7.11 24.34 4.33
C VAL A 41 -6.48 25.42 3.45
N GLN A 42 -6.90 26.68 3.58
CA GLN A 42 -6.33 27.79 2.81
C GLN A 42 -4.84 27.97 3.06
N GLU A 43 -4.39 27.87 4.31
CA GLU A 43 -2.96 27.97 4.65
C GLU A 43 -2.16 26.81 4.05
N VAL A 44 -2.65 25.57 4.19
CA VAL A 44 -2.01 24.39 3.61
C VAL A 44 -1.96 24.44 2.08
N GLU A 45 -3.03 24.90 1.42
CA GLU A 45 -3.09 24.99 -0.03
C GLU A 45 -2.20 26.11 -0.59
N ARG A 46 -1.98 27.19 0.19
CA ARG A 46 -1.17 28.34 -0.23
C ARG A 46 0.32 28.13 0.07
N ASN A 47 0.65 27.66 1.26
CA ASN A 47 2.02 27.56 1.78
C ASN A 47 2.24 26.24 2.55
N PRO A 48 2.13 25.07 1.89
CA PRO A 48 2.38 23.81 2.56
C PRO A 48 3.86 23.75 3.00
N HIS A 49 4.11 23.36 4.24
CA HIS A 49 5.47 23.08 4.71
C HIS A 49 5.97 21.75 4.16
N VAL A 50 5.08 20.76 4.07
CA VAL A 50 5.36 19.43 3.50
C VAL A 50 4.41 19.15 2.34
N LEU A 51 4.98 18.66 1.23
CA LEU A 51 4.24 18.08 0.12
C LEU A 51 4.40 16.56 0.10
N ILE A 52 3.30 15.82 0.20
CA ILE A 52 3.29 14.35 0.14
C ILE A 52 2.74 13.90 -1.22
N ILE A 53 3.50 13.05 -1.92
CA ILE A 53 3.14 12.52 -3.24
C ILE A 53 2.49 11.14 -3.10
N GLY A 54 1.17 11.09 -3.18
CA GLY A 54 0.35 9.86 -3.14
C GLY A 54 -0.56 9.80 -1.90
N ALA A 55 -1.87 9.64 -2.11
CA ALA A 55 -2.86 9.46 -1.03
C ALA A 55 -3.18 7.98 -0.79
N GLY A 56 -2.18 7.11 -0.92
CA GLY A 56 -2.23 5.73 -0.45
C GLY A 56 -2.05 5.63 1.07
N GLN A 57 -2.11 4.41 1.60
CA GLN A 57 -1.96 4.11 3.04
C GLN A 57 -0.74 4.77 3.71
N THR A 58 0.40 4.85 3.01
CA THR A 58 1.60 5.50 3.54
C THR A 58 1.42 7.01 3.65
N GLY A 59 0.97 7.67 2.57
CA GLY A 59 0.88 9.12 2.51
C GLY A 59 -0.16 9.68 3.48
N VAL A 60 -1.33 9.05 3.58
CA VAL A 60 -2.39 9.53 4.48
C VAL A 60 -2.04 9.33 5.95
N GLN A 61 -1.29 8.29 6.32
CA GLN A 61 -0.84 8.09 7.70
C GLN A 61 0.23 9.09 8.11
N VAL A 62 1.18 9.39 7.21
CA VAL A 62 2.17 10.46 7.44
C VAL A 62 1.46 11.80 7.58
N ALA A 63 0.51 12.10 6.69
CA ALA A 63 -0.29 13.32 6.77
C ALA A 63 -1.10 13.42 8.08
N ALA A 64 -1.69 12.32 8.55
CA ALA A 64 -2.40 12.29 9.83
C ALA A 64 -1.48 12.58 11.02
N ARG A 65 -0.28 12.00 11.05
CA ARG A 65 0.71 12.30 12.09
C ARG A 65 1.12 13.78 12.04
N PHE A 66 1.41 14.31 10.86
CA PHE A 66 1.76 15.72 10.70
C PHE A 66 0.62 16.67 11.04
N LYS A 67 -0.63 16.28 10.80
CA LYS A 67 -1.80 17.00 11.27
C LYS A 67 -1.85 17.04 12.80
N ALA A 68 -1.56 15.93 13.47
CA ALA A 68 -1.47 15.87 14.94
C ALA A 68 -0.35 16.74 15.52
N MET A 69 0.70 16.99 14.73
CA MET A 69 1.81 17.88 15.06
C MET A 69 1.62 19.33 14.56
N GLN A 70 0.46 19.67 13.98
CA GLN A 70 0.17 20.97 13.36
C GLN A 70 1.15 21.41 12.26
N ILE A 71 1.75 20.47 11.53
CA ILE A 71 2.61 20.78 10.39
C ILE A 71 1.74 20.97 9.13
N PRO A 72 1.76 22.14 8.46
CA PRO A 72 1.00 22.37 7.24
C PRO A 72 1.42 21.39 6.14
N THR A 73 0.53 20.45 5.81
CA THR A 73 0.85 19.30 4.94
C THR A 73 -0.18 19.13 3.86
N LEU A 74 0.25 19.22 2.61
CA LEU A 74 -0.58 18.96 1.44
C LEU A 74 -0.26 17.59 0.87
N VAL A 75 -1.27 16.75 0.68
CA VAL A 75 -1.15 15.48 -0.06
C VAL A 75 -1.67 15.69 -1.47
N ILE A 76 -0.96 15.18 -2.48
CA ILE A 76 -1.46 15.12 -3.85
C ILE A 76 -1.70 13.67 -4.28
N GLU A 77 -2.77 13.44 -5.02
CA GLU A 77 -3.16 12.13 -5.56
C GLU A 77 -3.49 12.26 -7.04
N ARG A 78 -2.86 11.42 -7.85
CA ARG A 78 -3.04 11.43 -9.31
C ARG A 78 -4.44 10.99 -9.73
N HIS A 79 -5.07 10.11 -8.97
CA HIS A 79 -6.40 9.61 -9.27
C HIS A 79 -7.48 10.62 -8.86
N ALA A 80 -8.67 10.47 -9.47
CA ALA A 80 -9.78 11.38 -9.23
C ALA A 80 -10.33 11.27 -7.79
N ARG A 81 -10.20 10.10 -7.16
CA ARG A 81 -10.63 9.84 -5.80
C ARG A 81 -9.54 9.16 -4.99
N VAL A 82 -9.49 9.50 -3.71
CA VAL A 82 -8.66 8.76 -2.74
C VAL A 82 -9.13 7.30 -2.70
N GLY A 83 -8.16 6.38 -2.65
CA GLY A 83 -8.43 4.94 -2.66
C GLY A 83 -8.57 4.32 -4.05
N ASP A 84 -8.61 5.09 -5.13
CA ASP A 84 -8.68 4.54 -6.51
C ASP A 84 -7.48 3.67 -6.88
N VAL A 85 -6.34 3.84 -6.21
CA VAL A 85 -5.19 2.93 -6.32
C VAL A 85 -5.56 1.46 -5.99
N TRP A 86 -6.56 1.25 -5.12
CA TRP A 86 -7.14 -0.06 -4.79
C TRP A 86 -8.39 -0.35 -5.62
N ARG A 87 -9.27 0.65 -5.75
CA ARG A 87 -10.55 0.57 -6.47
C ARG A 87 -10.39 0.26 -7.97
N LYS A 88 -9.20 0.47 -8.55
CA LYS A 88 -8.87 0.12 -9.94
C LYS A 88 -8.14 -1.23 -10.11
N ARG A 89 -7.84 -1.95 -9.03
CA ARG A 89 -7.24 -3.30 -9.12
C ARG A 89 -8.27 -4.33 -9.64
N TYR A 90 -7.94 -5.60 -9.67
CA TYR A 90 -8.88 -6.63 -10.12
C TYR A 90 -9.95 -6.94 -9.05
N PRO A 91 -11.23 -7.20 -9.40
CA PRO A 91 -12.33 -7.38 -8.45
C PRO A 91 -12.08 -8.39 -7.32
N ALA A 92 -11.46 -9.52 -7.63
CA ALA A 92 -11.21 -10.60 -6.67
C ALA A 92 -10.11 -10.29 -5.63
N LEU A 93 -9.42 -9.15 -5.72
CA LEU A 93 -8.34 -8.81 -4.80
C LEU A 93 -8.86 -8.62 -3.37
N ALA A 94 -8.32 -9.43 -2.46
CA ALA A 94 -8.30 -9.19 -1.03
C ALA A 94 -6.85 -9.16 -0.52
N LEU A 95 -6.59 -8.43 0.55
CA LEU A 95 -5.26 -8.40 1.17
C LEU A 95 -4.84 -9.81 1.59
N HIS A 96 -3.58 -10.16 1.33
CA HIS A 96 -2.99 -11.45 1.74
C HIS A 96 -2.53 -11.44 3.22
N THR A 97 -2.66 -10.30 3.91
CA THR A 97 -2.36 -10.13 5.33
C THR A 97 -3.64 -9.95 6.15
N ILE A 98 -3.59 -10.35 7.42
CA ILE A 98 -4.72 -10.23 8.35
C ILE A 98 -5.04 -8.77 8.69
N LYS A 99 -6.31 -8.48 8.95
CA LYS A 99 -6.81 -7.13 9.25
C LYS A 99 -6.03 -6.42 10.36
N ARG A 100 -5.62 -7.17 11.38
CA ARG A 100 -4.93 -6.63 12.55
C ARG A 100 -3.57 -6.01 12.22
N ARG A 101 -2.90 -6.49 11.18
CA ARG A 101 -1.63 -5.94 10.69
C ARG A 101 -1.81 -4.67 9.85
N ASN A 102 -3.02 -4.39 9.38
CA ASN A 102 -3.28 -3.41 8.32
C ASN A 102 -4.02 -2.15 8.83
N THR A 103 -4.18 -1.99 10.15
CA THR A 103 -4.85 -0.82 10.74
C THR A 103 -4.10 0.47 10.43
N LEU A 104 -4.81 1.59 10.37
CA LEU A 104 -4.19 2.90 10.16
C LEU A 104 -4.02 3.61 11.50
N LEU A 105 -2.98 4.44 11.57
CA LEU A 105 -2.73 5.29 12.72
C LEU A 105 -3.98 6.08 13.16
N TYR A 106 -4.23 6.17 14.47
CA TYR A 106 -5.41 6.79 15.10
C TYR A 106 -6.76 6.10 14.88
N GLN A 107 -6.88 5.18 13.91
CA GLN A 107 -8.14 4.55 13.57
C GLN A 107 -7.95 3.10 13.12
N SER A 108 -8.12 2.19 14.08
CA SER A 108 -8.24 0.76 13.80
C SER A 108 -9.46 0.46 12.93
N PHE A 109 -9.38 -0.61 12.14
CA PHE A 109 -10.54 -1.10 11.41
C PHE A 109 -11.67 -1.51 12.37
N PRO A 110 -12.94 -1.39 11.96
CA PRO A 110 -14.09 -1.81 12.76
C PRO A 110 -13.99 -3.26 13.24
N ALA A 111 -14.59 -3.59 14.38
CA ALA A 111 -14.55 -4.95 14.93
C ALA A 111 -15.15 -5.99 13.96
N ASN A 112 -16.22 -5.64 13.24
CA ASN A 112 -16.89 -6.46 12.24
C ASN A 112 -16.19 -6.49 10.87
N TRP A 113 -14.96 -5.98 10.77
CA TRP A 113 -14.20 -5.98 9.52
C TRP A 113 -13.71 -7.39 9.15
N PRO A 114 -13.71 -7.75 7.85
CA PRO A 114 -13.24 -9.07 7.41
C PRO A 114 -11.76 -9.26 7.71
N GLU A 115 -11.38 -10.50 8.02
CA GLU A 115 -9.99 -10.88 8.31
C GLU A 115 -9.04 -10.54 7.15
N PHE A 116 -9.43 -10.91 5.92
CA PHE A 116 -8.74 -10.52 4.69
C PHE A 116 -9.57 -9.47 3.99
N THR A 117 -9.02 -8.26 3.88
CA THR A 117 -9.83 -7.11 3.45
C THR A 117 -9.92 -7.03 1.92
N PRO A 118 -11.12 -7.03 1.31
CA PRO A 118 -11.29 -6.78 -0.12
C PRO A 118 -10.81 -5.38 -0.53
N ARG A 119 -10.32 -5.23 -1.76
CA ARG A 119 -9.78 -3.96 -2.28
C ARG A 119 -10.73 -2.77 -2.11
N ASP A 120 -12.03 -2.96 -2.33
CA ASP A 120 -13.01 -1.87 -2.31
C ASP A 120 -13.25 -1.37 -0.88
N LYS A 121 -13.14 -2.28 0.10
CA LYS A 121 -13.19 -1.93 1.52
C LYS A 121 -11.99 -1.08 1.92
N ILE A 122 -10.77 -1.42 1.48
CA ILE A 122 -9.58 -0.55 1.71
C ILE A 122 -9.74 0.79 1.00
N ALA A 123 -10.20 0.79 -0.26
CA ALA A 123 -10.39 2.02 -1.03
C ALA A 123 -11.32 2.99 -0.31
N ASN A 124 -12.48 2.52 0.14
CA ASN A 124 -13.46 3.32 0.85
C ASN A 124 -12.98 3.70 2.26
N TRP A 125 -12.22 2.83 2.92
CA TRP A 125 -11.60 3.16 4.20
C TRP A 125 -10.61 4.32 4.09
N LEU A 126 -9.75 4.35 3.05
CA LEU A 126 -8.81 5.46 2.86
C LEU A 126 -9.51 6.79 2.58
N GLU A 127 -10.59 6.77 1.78
CA GLU A 127 -11.41 7.95 1.51
C GLU A 127 -12.07 8.46 2.80
N HIS A 128 -12.59 7.55 3.63
CA HIS A 128 -13.16 7.87 4.94
C HIS A 128 -12.12 8.39 5.94
N TYR A 129 -10.93 7.77 5.97
CA TYR A 129 -9.82 8.14 6.83
C TYR A 129 -9.34 9.56 6.56
N VAL A 130 -9.22 9.95 5.28
CA VAL A 130 -8.88 11.34 4.90
C VAL A 130 -9.88 12.33 5.46
N SER A 131 -11.18 12.01 5.38
CA SER A 131 -12.25 12.87 5.90
C SER A 131 -12.22 12.95 7.43
N ILE A 132 -12.15 11.82 8.13
CA ILE A 132 -12.17 11.86 9.61
C ILE A 132 -10.86 12.40 10.17
N GLN A 133 -9.73 12.26 9.47
CA GLN A 133 -8.45 12.83 9.90
C GLN A 133 -8.26 14.30 9.49
N ASP A 134 -9.27 14.95 8.90
CA ASP A 134 -9.22 16.36 8.48
C ASP A 134 -7.99 16.67 7.59
N LEU A 135 -7.67 15.75 6.67
CA LEU A 135 -6.49 15.84 5.82
C LEU A 135 -6.77 16.66 4.56
N VAL A 136 -5.82 17.49 4.16
CA VAL A 136 -5.90 18.30 2.94
C VAL A 136 -5.31 17.50 1.77
N VAL A 137 -6.16 17.08 0.85
CA VAL A 137 -5.77 16.24 -0.30
C VAL A 137 -6.24 16.85 -1.61
N TRP A 138 -5.31 17.08 -2.54
CA TRP A 138 -5.64 17.38 -3.93
C TRP A 138 -5.67 16.11 -4.77
N THR A 139 -6.86 15.72 -5.22
CA THR A 139 -7.02 14.65 -6.22
C THR A 139 -6.81 15.17 -7.64
N SER A 140 -6.69 14.27 -8.62
CA SER A 140 -6.37 14.59 -10.02
C SER A 140 -5.15 15.51 -10.15
N SER A 141 -4.13 15.26 -9.33
CA SER A 141 -2.97 16.14 -9.14
C SER A 141 -1.67 15.35 -9.21
N GLU A 142 -0.76 15.81 -10.07
CA GLU A 142 0.52 15.16 -10.32
C GLU A 142 1.68 16.15 -10.22
N LEU A 143 2.72 15.78 -9.47
CA LEU A 143 3.99 16.50 -9.45
C LEU A 143 4.63 16.43 -10.85
N GLN A 144 4.99 17.59 -11.40
CA GLN A 144 5.72 17.67 -12.65
C GLN A 144 7.21 17.32 -12.43
N PRO A 145 7.91 16.84 -13.47
CA PRO A 145 9.33 16.49 -13.37
C PRO A 145 10.21 17.68 -12.96
N ASN A 146 11.39 17.36 -12.43
CA ASN A 146 12.46 18.31 -12.10
C ASN A 146 12.10 19.34 -11.00
N PRO A 147 11.69 18.91 -9.79
CA PRO A 147 11.63 19.80 -8.64
C PRO A 147 13.04 20.35 -8.33
N ILE A 148 13.14 21.63 -8.01
CA ILE A 148 14.43 22.31 -7.75
C ILE A 148 14.51 22.71 -6.29
N TYR A 149 15.56 22.31 -5.58
CA TYR A 149 15.78 22.74 -4.20
C TYR A 149 16.62 24.02 -4.17
N ASP A 150 16.12 25.04 -3.49
CA ASP A 150 16.82 26.29 -3.21
C ASP A 150 17.41 26.25 -1.80
N THR A 151 18.74 26.21 -1.72
CA THR A 151 19.47 26.16 -0.46
C THR A 151 19.46 27.48 0.31
N ALA A 152 19.21 28.62 -0.35
CA ALA A 152 19.14 29.92 0.32
C ALA A 152 17.82 30.09 1.09
N THR A 153 16.73 29.58 0.55
CA THR A 153 15.40 29.62 1.19
C THR A 153 15.07 28.35 1.98
N GLY A 154 15.76 27.25 1.72
CA GLY A 154 15.47 25.95 2.33
C GLY A 154 14.17 25.32 1.83
N THR A 155 13.77 25.62 0.58
CA THR A 155 12.51 25.16 0.00
C THR A 155 12.68 24.59 -1.40
N TRP A 156 11.71 23.78 -1.83
CA TRP A 156 11.62 23.26 -3.19
C TRP A 156 10.76 24.16 -4.06
N ASP A 157 11.16 24.53 -5.27
CA ASP A 157 10.24 25.02 -6.31
C ASP A 157 9.66 23.81 -7.04
N VAL A 158 8.35 23.59 -6.89
CA VAL A 158 7.63 22.48 -7.52
C VAL A 158 6.43 22.98 -8.32
N THR A 159 6.15 22.29 -9.42
CA THR A 159 4.95 22.53 -10.23
C THR A 159 4.04 21.31 -10.13
N ILE A 160 2.78 21.53 -9.74
CA ILE A 160 1.74 20.52 -9.67
C ILE A 160 0.78 20.74 -10.83
N ARG A 161 0.54 19.71 -11.63
CA ARG A 161 -0.56 19.71 -12.60
C ARG A 161 -1.81 19.20 -11.91
N ARG A 162 -2.70 20.10 -11.54
CA ARG A 162 -3.98 19.83 -10.86
C ARG A 162 -5.13 20.11 -11.80
N GLN A 163 -5.92 19.07 -12.12
CA GLN A 163 -7.10 19.19 -13.00
C GLN A 163 -6.79 19.92 -14.33
N GLY A 164 -5.62 19.65 -14.91
CA GLY A 164 -5.15 20.27 -16.15
C GLY A 164 -4.55 21.68 -16.02
N LYS A 165 -4.50 22.25 -14.81
CA LYS A 165 -3.86 23.55 -14.54
C LYS A 165 -2.57 23.37 -13.75
N GLU A 166 -1.59 24.22 -14.03
CA GLU A 166 -0.34 24.24 -13.26
C GLU A 166 -0.47 25.13 -12.02
N VAL A 167 0.02 24.64 -10.88
CA VAL A 167 0.10 25.36 -9.61
C VAL A 167 1.52 25.24 -9.10
N LYS A 168 2.15 26.38 -8.77
CA LYS A 168 3.49 26.39 -8.17
C LYS A 168 3.38 26.41 -6.66
N LEU A 169 4.18 25.60 -5.99
CA LEU A 169 4.27 25.53 -4.53
C LEU A 169 5.73 25.59 -4.10
N ARG A 170 5.95 25.98 -2.83
CA ARG A 170 7.29 26.05 -2.22
C ARG A 170 7.42 25.33 -0.88
N PRO A 171 7.23 24.00 -0.83
CA PRO A 171 7.37 23.26 0.41
C PRO A 171 8.83 23.15 0.85
N ALA A 172 9.08 23.08 2.16
CA ALA A 172 10.40 22.77 2.72
C ALA A 172 10.77 21.30 2.47
N HIS A 173 9.77 20.41 2.50
CA HIS A 173 9.97 18.97 2.37
C HIS A 173 9.05 18.33 1.34
N ILE A 174 9.59 17.33 0.62
CA ILE A 174 8.82 16.45 -0.27
C ILE A 174 8.93 15.03 0.26
N ILE A 175 7.79 14.36 0.44
CA ILE A 175 7.72 12.94 0.83
C ILE A 175 7.13 12.14 -0.34
N LEU A 176 7.87 11.12 -0.78
CA LEU A 176 7.40 10.21 -1.81
C LEU A 176 6.63 9.05 -1.17
N ALA A 177 5.31 9.06 -1.34
CA ALA A 177 4.40 8.02 -0.88
C ALA A 177 3.70 7.32 -2.06
N SER A 178 4.39 7.21 -3.21
CA SER A 178 3.85 6.70 -4.47
C SER A 178 3.73 5.17 -4.55
N GLY A 179 4.05 4.46 -3.48
CA GLY A 179 4.05 2.99 -3.41
C GLY A 179 5.31 2.35 -4.00
N THR A 180 5.42 1.04 -3.82
CA THR A 180 6.57 0.22 -4.27
C THR A 180 6.35 -0.45 -5.63
N LEU A 181 5.10 -0.52 -6.08
CA LEU A 181 4.75 -1.09 -7.37
C LEU A 181 4.99 -0.02 -8.44
N GLY A 182 6.07 -0.20 -9.20
CA GLY A 182 6.49 0.72 -10.25
C GLY A 182 5.47 0.88 -11.39
N LYS A 183 5.89 1.58 -12.45
CA LYS A 183 5.05 1.79 -13.64
C LYS A 183 4.61 0.45 -14.24
N LEU A 184 3.38 0.40 -14.73
CA LEU A 184 2.87 -0.71 -15.55
C LEU A 184 3.89 -1.08 -16.62
N TYR A 185 4.22 -2.38 -16.67
CA TYR A 185 5.17 -2.92 -17.61
C TYR A 185 4.52 -4.06 -18.39
N ILE A 186 4.49 -3.92 -19.72
CA ILE A 186 4.13 -5.02 -20.61
C ILE A 186 5.39 -5.34 -21.41
N PRO A 187 5.95 -6.56 -21.28
CA PRO A 187 7.13 -6.93 -22.04
C PRO A 187 6.85 -6.89 -23.54
N ASP A 188 7.88 -6.53 -24.30
CA ASP A 188 7.86 -6.75 -25.74
C ASP A 188 7.92 -8.26 -26.03
N VAL A 189 7.01 -8.74 -26.86
CA VAL A 189 6.87 -10.16 -27.19
C VAL A 189 6.84 -10.25 -28.71
N PRO A 190 7.86 -10.86 -29.35
CA PRO A 190 7.90 -11.00 -30.79
C PRO A 190 6.63 -11.66 -31.34
N GLY A 191 6.03 -11.05 -32.36
CA GLY A 191 4.81 -11.54 -32.99
C GLY A 191 3.51 -11.25 -32.23
N ARG A 192 3.55 -10.47 -31.14
CA ARG A 192 2.36 -10.10 -30.36
C ARG A 192 1.25 -9.47 -31.19
N ASP A 193 1.59 -8.59 -32.14
CA ASP A 193 0.60 -7.89 -32.98
C ASP A 193 -0.16 -8.85 -33.91
N GLY A 194 0.39 -10.05 -34.17
CA GLY A 194 -0.27 -11.10 -34.93
C GLY A 194 -1.25 -11.94 -34.12
N PHE A 195 -1.32 -11.77 -32.78
CA PHE A 195 -2.27 -12.51 -31.95
C PHE A 195 -3.67 -11.89 -32.08
N PRO A 196 -4.65 -12.61 -32.65
CA PRO A 196 -5.99 -12.06 -32.89
C PRO A 196 -6.83 -11.97 -31.60
N GLY A 197 -6.34 -12.55 -30.50
CA GLY A 197 -7.02 -12.53 -29.22
C GLY A 197 -6.73 -11.26 -28.42
N ARG A 198 -7.45 -11.12 -27.31
CA ARG A 198 -7.27 -9.98 -26.40
C ARG A 198 -6.03 -10.17 -25.53
N VAL A 199 -5.19 -9.13 -25.47
CA VAL A 199 -4.08 -9.03 -24.52
C VAL A 199 -4.37 -7.91 -23.54
N VAL A 200 -4.29 -8.21 -22.24
CA VAL A 200 -4.53 -7.23 -21.18
C VAL A 200 -3.50 -7.41 -20.05
N HIS A 201 -3.01 -6.30 -19.50
CA HIS A 201 -2.17 -6.33 -18.30
C HIS A 201 -3.05 -6.55 -17.05
N SER A 202 -2.49 -7.06 -15.96
CA SER A 202 -3.25 -7.33 -14.72
C SER A 202 -3.97 -6.09 -14.15
N GLU A 203 -3.46 -4.89 -14.40
CA GLU A 203 -4.12 -3.62 -14.04
C GLU A 203 -5.38 -3.32 -14.87
N GLY A 204 -5.48 -3.86 -16.08
CA GLY A 204 -6.68 -3.75 -16.92
C GLY A 204 -7.61 -4.96 -16.82
N TYR A 205 -7.30 -5.94 -15.96
CA TYR A 205 -8.15 -7.10 -15.73
C TYR A 205 -9.32 -6.73 -14.83
N ASN A 206 -10.53 -6.71 -15.40
CA ASN A 206 -11.75 -6.27 -14.73
C ASN A 206 -12.62 -7.43 -14.20
N GLY A 207 -12.03 -8.61 -14.05
CA GLY A 207 -12.69 -9.83 -13.57
C GLY A 207 -12.81 -10.92 -14.64
N ALA A 208 -13.04 -12.15 -14.19
CA ALA A 208 -12.99 -13.31 -15.07
C ALA A 208 -14.19 -13.48 -16.01
N ALA A 209 -15.30 -12.77 -15.78
CA ALA A 209 -16.55 -12.97 -16.52
C ALA A 209 -16.38 -12.86 -18.05
N GLU A 210 -15.51 -11.95 -18.52
CA GLU A 210 -15.23 -11.77 -19.95
C GLU A 210 -14.39 -12.90 -20.57
N PHE A 211 -13.88 -13.82 -19.74
CA PHE A 211 -13.05 -14.96 -20.12
C PHE A 211 -13.76 -16.32 -19.95
N ALA A 212 -15.01 -16.32 -19.52
CA ALA A 212 -15.81 -17.55 -19.43
C ALA A 212 -15.86 -18.28 -20.79
N GLY A 213 -15.62 -19.59 -20.78
CA GLY A 213 -15.54 -20.43 -21.97
C GLY A 213 -14.31 -20.19 -22.86
N LYS A 214 -13.37 -19.32 -22.48
CA LYS A 214 -12.16 -19.03 -23.25
C LYS A 214 -10.96 -19.80 -22.72
N ARG A 215 -9.97 -19.97 -23.59
CA ARG A 215 -8.62 -20.43 -23.20
C ARG A 215 -7.77 -19.20 -22.93
N VAL A 216 -7.17 -19.12 -21.74
CA VAL A 216 -6.47 -17.93 -21.25
C VAL A 216 -5.05 -18.28 -20.89
N VAL A 217 -4.10 -17.47 -21.37
CA VAL A 217 -2.70 -17.55 -20.98
C VAL A 217 -2.38 -16.40 -20.02
N VAL A 218 -1.92 -16.72 -18.81
CA VAL A 218 -1.51 -15.76 -17.79
C VAL A 218 0.01 -15.76 -17.71
N VAL A 219 0.64 -14.63 -18.04
CA VAL A 219 2.11 -14.52 -18.07
C VAL A 219 2.62 -13.93 -16.76
N GLY A 220 3.53 -14.64 -16.09
CA GLY A 220 4.15 -14.27 -14.81
C GLY A 220 3.71 -15.16 -13.65
N GLY A 221 4.55 -15.24 -12.62
CA GLY A 221 4.34 -16.07 -11.42
C GLY A 221 4.27 -15.27 -10.11
N GLY A 222 3.77 -14.03 -10.16
CA GLY A 222 3.57 -13.18 -8.98
C GLY A 222 2.18 -13.36 -8.36
N ASN A 223 1.93 -12.72 -7.21
CA ASN A 223 0.65 -12.82 -6.49
C ASN A 223 -0.57 -12.54 -7.38
N SER A 224 -0.50 -11.50 -8.22
CA SER A 224 -1.60 -11.16 -9.12
C SER A 224 -1.88 -12.26 -10.15
N SER A 225 -0.85 -12.95 -10.65
CA SER A 225 -1.04 -14.05 -11.60
C SER A 225 -1.74 -15.24 -10.95
N ILE A 226 -1.37 -15.58 -9.71
CA ILE A 226 -2.00 -16.68 -8.96
C ILE A 226 -3.48 -16.35 -8.66
N ASP A 227 -3.76 -15.15 -8.18
CA ASP A 227 -5.12 -14.70 -7.90
C ASP A 227 -5.99 -14.66 -9.16
N ILE A 228 -5.46 -14.15 -10.28
CA ILE A 228 -6.17 -14.11 -11.57
C ILE A 228 -6.40 -15.52 -12.12
N CYS A 229 -5.41 -16.43 -12.08
CA CYS A 229 -5.62 -17.81 -12.49
C CYS A 229 -6.73 -18.48 -11.69
N HIS A 230 -6.76 -18.26 -10.38
CA HIS A 230 -7.79 -18.80 -9.51
C HIS A 230 -9.18 -18.22 -9.84
N ASP A 231 -9.29 -16.90 -10.04
CA ASP A 231 -10.53 -16.23 -10.46
C ASP A 231 -11.03 -16.76 -11.81
N LEU A 232 -10.15 -16.88 -12.81
CA LEU A 232 -10.47 -17.40 -14.14
C LEU A 232 -11.02 -18.82 -14.10
N VAL A 233 -10.39 -19.72 -13.35
CA VAL A 233 -10.83 -21.12 -13.21
C VAL A 233 -12.20 -21.18 -12.53
N LEU A 234 -12.40 -20.46 -11.43
CA LEU A 234 -13.65 -20.48 -10.69
C LEU A 234 -14.83 -19.87 -11.47
N GLN A 235 -14.55 -18.95 -12.39
CA GLN A 235 -15.56 -18.26 -13.19
C GLN A 235 -15.71 -18.86 -14.60
N GLY A 236 -15.21 -20.07 -14.81
CA GLY A 236 -15.55 -20.89 -15.97
C GLY A 236 -14.74 -20.62 -17.23
N ALA A 237 -13.50 -20.11 -17.13
CA ALA A 237 -12.56 -20.20 -18.25
C ALA A 237 -12.41 -21.68 -18.67
N GLN A 238 -12.39 -21.95 -19.98
CA GLN A 238 -12.27 -23.30 -20.52
C GLN A 238 -10.91 -23.92 -20.17
N GLU A 239 -9.85 -23.12 -20.24
CA GLU A 239 -8.49 -23.53 -19.95
C GLU A 239 -7.71 -22.32 -19.45
N VAL A 240 -6.85 -22.52 -18.44
CA VAL A 240 -5.97 -21.49 -17.91
C VAL A 240 -4.55 -22.02 -17.87
N THR A 241 -3.66 -21.40 -18.64
CA THR A 241 -2.24 -21.74 -18.69
C THR A 241 -1.42 -20.62 -18.06
N MET A 242 -0.69 -20.91 -16.99
CA MET A 242 0.27 -19.95 -16.42
C MET A 242 1.65 -20.14 -17.04
N ILE A 243 2.25 -19.06 -17.55
CA ILE A 243 3.62 -19.05 -18.05
C ILE A 243 4.53 -18.44 -16.98
N GLN A 244 5.39 -19.27 -16.41
CA GLN A 244 6.33 -18.88 -15.36
C GLN A 244 7.76 -18.83 -15.93
N ARG A 245 8.42 -17.68 -15.79
CA ARG A 245 9.83 -17.50 -16.22
C ARG A 245 10.84 -18.08 -15.22
N SER A 246 10.55 -17.92 -13.93
CA SER A 246 11.45 -18.29 -12.83
C SER A 246 10.64 -18.88 -11.69
N PRO A 247 11.20 -19.80 -10.88
CA PRO A 247 10.48 -20.42 -9.78
C PRO A 247 9.91 -19.39 -8.79
N THR A 248 8.80 -19.73 -8.13
CA THR A 248 8.08 -18.85 -7.19
C THR A 248 8.10 -19.45 -5.78
N CYS A 249 8.36 -18.62 -4.76
CA CYS A 249 8.14 -19.03 -3.37
C CYS A 249 6.66 -18.88 -3.03
N VAL A 250 5.98 -20.01 -2.76
CA VAL A 250 4.54 -20.02 -2.45
C VAL A 250 4.31 -20.54 -1.04
N SER A 251 3.48 -19.83 -0.28
CA SER A 251 2.96 -20.26 1.01
C SER A 251 1.45 -20.08 1.02
N GLY A 252 0.76 -20.98 1.72
CA GLY A 252 -0.68 -20.92 1.92
C GLY A 252 -1.07 -19.70 2.75
N ARG A 253 -2.21 -19.10 2.40
CA ARG A 253 -2.77 -17.93 3.09
C ARG A 253 -2.88 -18.15 4.61
N ASP A 254 -3.29 -19.34 5.04
CA ASP A 254 -3.50 -19.63 6.46
C ASP A 254 -2.19 -19.73 7.24
N VAL A 255 -1.10 -20.18 6.59
CA VAL A 255 0.26 -20.17 7.18
C VAL A 255 0.75 -18.74 7.32
N GLY A 256 0.59 -17.92 6.28
CA GLY A 256 0.91 -16.48 6.34
C GLY A 256 0.12 -15.74 7.43
N ALA A 257 -1.16 -16.10 7.61
CA ALA A 257 -2.02 -15.55 8.65
C ALA A 257 -1.60 -16.01 10.05
N ALA A 258 -1.28 -17.28 10.24
CA ALA A 258 -0.77 -17.81 11.50
C ALA A 258 0.54 -17.11 11.91
N ASN A 259 1.46 -16.93 10.97
CA ASN A 259 2.69 -16.16 11.20
C ASN A 259 2.39 -14.72 11.60
N SER A 260 1.46 -14.06 10.91
CA SER A 260 1.06 -12.69 11.26
C SER A 260 0.49 -12.60 12.68
N ARG A 261 -0.31 -13.57 13.13
CA ARG A 261 -0.85 -13.61 14.51
C ARG A 261 0.22 -13.81 15.58
N MET A 262 1.41 -14.29 15.24
CA MET A 262 2.52 -14.37 16.20
C MET A 262 3.13 -13.00 16.52
N TYR A 263 3.14 -12.09 15.55
CA TYR A 263 3.67 -10.73 15.68
C TYR A 263 2.59 -9.72 16.11
N TRP A 264 1.38 -9.87 15.58
CA TRP A 264 0.22 -9.00 15.83
C TRP A 264 -0.84 -9.72 16.65
N LYS A 265 -0.50 -10.07 17.89
CA LYS A 265 -1.41 -10.72 18.84
C LYS A 265 -2.57 -9.81 19.25
N GLU A 266 -3.75 -10.39 19.49
CA GLU A 266 -4.94 -9.62 19.89
C GLU A 266 -4.79 -9.02 21.29
N GLU A 267 -4.02 -9.67 22.17
CA GLU A 267 -3.80 -9.25 23.55
C GLU A 267 -2.79 -8.10 23.69
N TRP A 268 -2.04 -7.79 22.62
CA TRP A 268 -1.05 -6.71 22.64
C TRP A 268 -1.66 -5.43 22.11
N PRO A 269 -1.43 -4.27 22.76
CA PRO A 269 -1.71 -2.99 22.12
C PRO A 269 -1.03 -2.90 20.75
N MET A 270 -1.66 -2.21 19.80
CA MET A 270 -1.25 -2.23 18.39
C MET A 270 0.15 -1.66 18.23
N GLU A 271 0.43 -0.55 18.89
CA GLU A 271 1.73 0.11 18.97
C GLU A 271 2.83 -0.82 19.54
N VAL A 272 2.50 -1.67 20.51
CA VAL A 272 3.44 -2.66 21.06
C VAL A 272 3.71 -3.77 20.05
N ALA A 273 2.68 -4.26 19.36
CA ALA A 273 2.84 -5.26 18.31
C ALA A 273 3.69 -4.73 17.14
N ASP A 274 3.41 -3.51 16.68
CA ASP A 274 4.20 -2.85 15.63
C ASP A 274 5.65 -2.63 16.06
N PHE A 275 5.89 -2.13 17.28
CA PHE A 275 7.24 -1.95 17.80
C PHE A 275 8.00 -3.27 17.87
N ARG A 276 7.37 -4.35 18.34
CA ARG A 276 7.99 -5.69 18.38
C ARG A 276 8.30 -6.22 16.98
N ALA A 277 7.43 -5.99 16.01
CA ALA A 277 7.66 -6.41 14.63
C ALA A 277 8.77 -5.59 13.96
N ALA A 278 8.78 -4.27 14.17
CA ALA A 278 9.73 -3.34 13.56
C ALA A 278 11.12 -3.37 14.22
N SER A 279 11.20 -3.69 15.52
CA SER A 279 12.48 -3.76 16.25
C SER A 279 13.34 -4.97 15.89
N LEU A 280 12.81 -5.95 15.15
CA LEU A 280 13.55 -7.15 14.77
C LEU A 280 14.39 -6.88 13.50
N PRO A 281 15.74 -6.83 13.57
CA PRO A 281 16.56 -6.45 12.41
C PRO A 281 16.41 -7.43 11.24
N PHE A 282 16.34 -6.93 10.01
CA PHE A 282 16.14 -7.77 8.80
C PHE A 282 17.17 -8.91 8.68
N GLY A 283 18.43 -8.67 9.05
CA GLY A 283 19.46 -9.71 9.03
C GLY A 283 19.17 -10.87 10.01
N LEU A 284 18.58 -10.56 11.17
CA LEU A 284 18.15 -11.60 12.12
C LEU A 284 16.88 -12.30 11.62
N GLN A 285 15.92 -11.54 11.07
CA GLN A 285 14.72 -12.11 10.45
C GLN A 285 15.09 -13.10 9.34
N ARG A 286 16.05 -12.76 8.48
CA ARG A 286 16.55 -13.65 7.41
C ARG A 286 17.13 -14.94 7.98
N LYS A 287 18.02 -14.84 8.99
CA LYS A 287 18.63 -16.03 9.62
C LYS A 287 17.58 -16.96 10.22
N TRP A 288 16.58 -16.41 10.91
CA TRP A 288 15.47 -17.19 11.44
C TRP A 288 14.63 -17.81 10.33
N ALA A 289 14.28 -17.04 9.29
CA ALA A 289 13.50 -17.55 8.17
C ALA A 289 14.18 -18.75 7.54
N ILE A 290 15.48 -18.65 7.22
CA ILE A 290 16.29 -19.77 6.69
C ILE A 290 16.27 -20.98 7.65
N ALA A 291 16.51 -20.75 8.95
CA ALA A 291 16.58 -21.83 9.94
C ALA A 291 15.27 -22.61 10.12
N TYR A 292 14.12 -21.96 9.90
CA TYR A 292 12.80 -22.58 10.05
C TYR A 292 12.16 -23.00 8.72
N GLN A 293 12.75 -22.64 7.58
CA GLN A 293 12.11 -22.79 6.27
C GLN A 293 11.83 -24.25 5.92
N ASP A 294 12.74 -25.18 6.21
CA ASP A 294 12.55 -26.61 5.94
C ASP A 294 11.33 -27.18 6.66
N LYS A 295 11.15 -26.79 7.92
CA LYS A 295 9.99 -27.19 8.72
C LYS A 295 8.69 -26.60 8.17
N ALA A 296 8.72 -25.32 7.77
CA ALA A 296 7.57 -24.67 7.14
C ALA A 296 7.19 -25.38 5.82
N TRP A 297 8.18 -25.72 5.00
CA TRP A 297 7.96 -26.44 3.74
C TRP A 297 7.46 -27.87 3.92
N ALA A 298 7.97 -28.59 4.92
CA ALA A 298 7.46 -29.91 5.26
C ALA A 298 5.98 -29.86 5.67
N ALA A 299 5.57 -28.84 6.43
CA ALA A 299 4.19 -28.65 6.85
C ALA A 299 3.25 -28.34 5.67
N GLU A 300 3.74 -27.67 4.63
CA GLU A 300 2.97 -27.32 3.42
C GLU A 300 3.17 -28.31 2.25
N LYS A 301 3.81 -29.46 2.49
CA LYS A 301 4.09 -30.46 1.44
C LYS A 301 2.87 -30.82 0.58
N PRO A 302 1.66 -31.04 1.13
CA PRO A 302 0.49 -31.35 0.30
C PRO A 302 0.12 -30.23 -0.69
N LEU A 303 0.30 -28.96 -0.30
CA LEU A 303 0.08 -27.82 -1.18
C LEU A 303 1.16 -27.80 -2.28
N HIS A 304 2.43 -27.90 -1.89
CA HIS A 304 3.55 -27.85 -2.83
C HIS A 304 3.51 -28.99 -3.84
N ASP A 305 3.14 -30.20 -3.43
CA ASP A 305 3.01 -31.35 -4.33
C ASP A 305 1.90 -31.14 -5.36
N LYS A 306 0.76 -30.56 -4.97
CA LYS A 306 -0.32 -30.20 -5.90
C LYS A 306 0.14 -29.15 -6.92
N LEU A 307 0.85 -28.12 -6.45
CA LEU A 307 1.39 -27.07 -7.32
C LEU A 307 2.43 -27.63 -8.31
N ARG A 308 3.36 -28.46 -7.85
CA ARG A 308 4.35 -29.15 -8.71
C ARG A 308 3.69 -30.07 -9.71
N LYS A 309 2.67 -30.83 -9.30
CA LYS A 309 1.86 -31.67 -10.20
C LYS A 309 1.18 -30.85 -11.28
N GLY A 310 0.76 -29.63 -10.96
CA GLY A 310 0.23 -28.65 -11.92
C GLY A 310 1.29 -27.97 -12.79
N GLY A 311 2.58 -28.31 -12.65
CA GLY A 311 3.68 -27.79 -13.45
C GLY A 311 4.35 -26.52 -12.89
N LEU A 312 3.95 -26.02 -11.71
CA LEU A 312 4.54 -24.84 -11.11
C LEU A 312 5.93 -25.15 -10.53
N GLN A 313 6.93 -24.35 -10.92
CA GLN A 313 8.27 -24.42 -10.33
C GLN A 313 8.29 -23.61 -9.04
N LEU A 314 8.73 -24.25 -7.95
CA LEU A 314 8.76 -23.65 -6.62
C LEU A 314 10.20 -23.47 -6.14
N ASN A 315 10.46 -22.43 -5.37
CA ASN A 315 11.69 -22.24 -4.60
C ASN A 315 11.37 -21.84 -3.15
N MET A 316 12.37 -21.90 -2.28
CA MET A 316 12.25 -21.53 -0.88
C MET A 316 12.63 -20.07 -0.60
N GLY A 317 12.70 -19.23 -1.64
CA GLY A 317 13.50 -18.00 -1.65
C GLY A 317 14.93 -18.24 -2.20
N PRO A 318 15.60 -17.22 -2.75
CA PRO A 318 16.94 -17.33 -3.34
C PRO A 318 18.00 -18.00 -2.45
N GLU A 319 17.95 -17.76 -1.15
CA GLU A 319 18.82 -18.30 -0.09
C GLU A 319 18.04 -19.23 0.87
N GLY A 320 16.81 -19.62 0.54
CA GLY A 320 15.92 -20.35 1.46
C GLY A 320 15.28 -19.47 2.54
N GLN A 321 15.26 -18.14 2.35
CA GLN A 321 14.75 -17.16 3.32
C GLN A 321 13.23 -16.98 3.31
N GLY A 322 12.51 -17.76 2.50
CA GLY A 322 11.06 -17.74 2.41
C GLY A 322 10.47 -16.50 1.74
N LEU A 323 9.14 -16.45 1.72
CA LEU A 323 8.38 -15.44 0.99
C LEU A 323 8.53 -14.04 1.59
N TYR A 324 8.53 -13.92 2.92
CA TYR A 324 8.51 -12.61 3.57
C TYR A 324 9.77 -11.80 3.30
N ILE A 325 10.96 -12.40 3.44
CA ILE A 325 12.22 -11.70 3.16
C ILE A 325 12.35 -11.39 1.67
N LEU A 326 11.89 -12.30 0.79
CA LEU A 326 11.85 -12.06 -0.66
C LEU A 326 11.03 -10.82 -1.05
N THR A 327 10.00 -10.45 -0.28
CA THR A 327 9.21 -9.24 -0.55
C THR A 327 9.88 -7.94 -0.10
N LEU A 328 10.97 -8.01 0.67
CA LEU A 328 11.71 -6.88 1.20
C LEU A 328 13.02 -6.60 0.42
N GLU A 329 13.40 -7.48 -0.49
CA GLU A 329 14.60 -7.43 -1.35
C GLU A 329 14.27 -6.92 -2.76
#